data_AF-A0A5Y4YMU0-F1
#
_entry.id   AF-A0A5Y4YMU0-F1
#
_cell.length_a   1.000
_cell.length_b   1.000
_cell.length_c   1.000
_cell.angle_alpha   90.00
_cell.angle_beta   90.00
_cell.angle_gamma   90.00
#
_symmetry.space_group_name_H-M   'P 1'
#
loop_
_entity.id
_entity.type
_entity.pdbx_description
1 polymer ?
#
loop_
_entity_poly.entity_id
_entity_poly.type
_entity_poly.pdbx_seq_one_letter_code
_entity_poly.pdbx_strand_id
1 'polypeptide(L)'
;QKEPKEALFGGEKGYEILEEIIHFSLDKKVKFLACEFGYDQKEILEKILYQNNFIVDFFKDEQDYNRAFIAKFTNMRYDKK
;
A
#
# COMPACT_ATOMS: atom_id res chain seq x y z
N GLN A 1 5.43 14.76 21.34
CA GLN A 1 4.89 13.44 20.97
C GLN A 1 5.24 12.45 22.07
N LYS A 2 4.30 11.60 22.49
CA LYS A 2 4.50 10.53 23.49
C LYS A 2 4.62 9.14 22.85
N GLU A 3 4.45 9.05 21.53
CA GLU A 3 4.50 7.80 20.79
C GLU A 3 5.93 7.52 20.29
N PRO A 4 6.32 6.24 20.18
CA PRO A 4 7.63 5.85 19.65
C PRO A 4 7.83 6.38 18.23
N LYS A 5 9.03 6.87 17.91
CA LYS A 5 9.33 7.38 16.56
C LYS A 5 9.20 6.28 15.51
N GLU A 6 9.62 5.07 15.87
CA GLU A 6 9.57 3.87 15.04
C GLU A 6 8.14 3.46 14.69
N ALA A 7 7.16 3.87 15.50
CA ALA A 7 5.74 3.64 15.22
C ALA A 7 5.12 4.74 14.33
N LEU A 8 5.82 5.86 14.13
CA LEU A 8 5.31 7.04 13.42
C LEU A 8 5.96 7.26 12.06
N PHE A 9 7.25 6.94 11.93
CA PHE A 9 8.03 7.25 10.73
C PHE A 9 8.29 5.97 9.93
N GLY A 10 7.63 5.87 8.78
CA GLY A 10 7.80 4.76 7.83
C GLY A 10 8.94 4.92 6.83
N GLY A 11 9.95 5.75 7.13
CA GLY A 11 11.05 6.12 6.23
C GLY A 11 11.22 7.64 6.12
N GLU A 12 11.97 8.11 5.11
CA GLU A 12 12.15 9.54 4.83
C GLU A 12 10.96 10.15 4.10
N LYS A 13 10.37 9.39 3.15
CA LYS A 13 9.20 9.79 2.36
C LYS A 13 7.88 9.38 3.03
N GLY A 14 7.94 8.46 3.97
CA GLY A 14 6.83 7.99 4.80
C GLY A 14 6.08 6.77 4.28
N TYR A 15 6.39 6.27 3.07
CA TYR A 15 5.72 5.09 2.49
C TYR A 15 6.65 3.87 2.39
N GLU A 16 7.93 4.00 2.72
CA GLU A 16 8.94 2.97 2.48
C GLU A 16 8.61 1.65 3.20
N ILE A 17 8.13 1.72 4.44
CA ILE A 17 7.70 0.50 5.16
C ILE A 17 6.53 -0.22 4.45
N LEU A 18 5.62 0.53 3.81
CA LEU A 18 4.53 -0.06 3.04
C LEU A 18 5.05 -0.70 1.75
N GLU A 19 6.02 -0.07 1.09
CA GLU A 19 6.72 -0.65 -0.07
C GLU A 19 7.42 -1.97 0.29
N GLU A 20 8.14 -2.01 1.42
CA GLU A 20 8.76 -3.23 1.94
C GLU A 20 7.73 -4.32 2.24
N ILE A 21 6.60 -3.97 2.86
CA ILE A 21 5.50 -4.91 3.11
C ILE A 21 4.93 -5.46 1.81
N ILE A 22 4.77 -4.63 0.77
CA ILE A 22 4.28 -5.06 -0.54
C ILE A 22 5.25 -6.09 -1.15
N HIS A 23 6.55 -5.83 -1.14
CA HIS A 23 7.56 -6.77 -1.64
C HIS A 23 7.61 -8.06 -0.81
N PHE A 24 7.57 -7.95 0.52
CA PHE A 24 7.49 -9.11 1.40
C PHE A 24 6.26 -9.98 1.10
N SER A 25 5.13 -9.35 0.80
CA SER A 25 3.88 -10.02 0.45
C SER A 25 4.00 -10.85 -0.84
N LEU A 26 4.74 -10.35 -1.84
CA LEU A 26 5.06 -11.07 -3.07
C LEU A 26 5.95 -12.26 -2.80
N ASP A 27 7.02 -12.07 -2.03
CA ASP A 27 7.98 -13.12 -1.68
C ASP A 27 7.30 -14.27 -0.94
N LYS A 28 6.34 -13.94 -0.08
CA LYS A 28 5.52 -14.91 0.66
C LYS A 28 4.34 -15.45 -0.13
N LYS A 29 4.11 -14.97 -1.36
CA LYS A 29 2.98 -15.36 -2.23
C LYS A 29 1.64 -15.23 -1.51
N VAL A 30 1.46 -14.16 -0.75
CA VAL A 30 0.18 -13.93 -0.06
C VAL A 30 -0.92 -13.71 -1.10
N LYS A 31 -2.13 -14.21 -0.80
CA LYS A 31 -3.26 -14.05 -1.72
C LYS A 31 -3.80 -12.62 -1.70
N PHE A 32 -3.83 -12.02 -0.52
CA PHE A 32 -4.36 -10.70 -0.26
C PHE A 32 -3.44 -9.96 0.71
N LEU A 33 -3.27 -8.67 0.47
CA LEU A 33 -2.60 -7.72 1.36
C LEU A 33 -3.59 -6.60 1.68
N ALA A 34 -3.79 -6.29 2.95
CA ALA A 34 -4.60 -5.17 3.38
C ALA A 34 -3.79 -4.30 4.35
N CYS A 35 -3.65 -3.02 4.04
CA CYS A 35 -2.90 -2.06 4.85
C CYS A 35 -3.66 -0.76 5.01
N GLU A 36 -3.46 -0.12 6.16
CA GLU A 36 -3.76 1.31 6.36
C GLU A 36 -2.61 2.16 5.77
N PHE A 37 -2.91 3.39 5.35
CA PHE A 37 -1.93 4.30 4.79
C PHE A 37 -2.33 5.78 4.93
N GLY A 38 -1.34 6.68 4.83
CA GLY A 38 -1.55 8.13 4.92
C GLY A 38 -2.34 8.71 3.75
N TYR A 39 -3.15 9.74 3.99
CA TYR A 39 -4.10 10.28 2.99
C TYR A 39 -3.46 10.75 1.67
N ASP A 40 -2.18 11.15 1.71
CA ASP A 40 -1.39 11.63 0.59
C ASP A 40 -0.58 10.53 -0.12
N GLN A 41 -0.62 9.29 0.37
CA GLN A 41 0.21 8.19 -0.13
C GLN A 41 -0.47 7.32 -1.19
N LYS A 42 -1.76 7.57 -1.49
CA LYS A 42 -2.53 6.74 -2.43
C LYS A 42 -1.84 6.55 -3.79
N GLU A 43 -1.42 7.65 -4.42
CA GLU A 43 -0.92 7.62 -5.80
C GLU A 43 0.37 6.80 -5.94
N ILE A 44 1.30 6.95 -4.98
CA ILE A 44 2.55 6.21 -4.98
C ILE A 44 2.32 4.72 -4.68
N LEU A 45 1.43 4.40 -3.73
CA LEU A 45 1.10 3.01 -3.40
C LEU A 45 0.38 2.31 -4.56
N GLU A 46 -0.54 3.00 -5.22
CA GLU A 46 -1.21 2.47 -6.41
C GLU A 46 -0.20 2.13 -7.52
N LYS A 47 0.76 3.02 -7.78
CA LYS A 47 1.83 2.77 -8.75
C LYS A 47 2.68 1.55 -8.37
N ILE A 48 3.13 1.45 -7.12
CA ILE A 48 3.95 0.33 -6.63
C ILE A 48 3.18 -0.99 -6.76
N LEU A 49 1.91 -1.02 -6.32
CA LEU A 49 1.07 -2.21 -6.40
C LEU A 49 0.88 -2.69 -7.84
N TYR A 50 0.57 -1.80 -8.79
CA TYR A 50 0.42 -2.17 -10.20
C TYR A 50 1.73 -2.65 -10.83
N GLN A 51 2.87 -2.01 -10.52
CA GLN A 51 4.18 -2.46 -10.98
C GLN A 51 4.54 -3.87 -10.48
N ASN A 52 3.95 -4.27 -9.35
CA ASN A 52 4.13 -5.56 -8.71
C ASN A 52 2.97 -6.55 -8.97
N ASN A 53 2.17 -6.34 -10.03
CA ASN A 53 1.10 -7.25 -10.44
C ASN A 53 0.00 -7.46 -9.39
N PHE A 54 -0.34 -6.43 -8.62
CA PHE A 54 -1.55 -6.41 -7.81
C PHE A 54 -2.70 -5.69 -8.53
N ILE A 55 -3.91 -6.18 -8.34
CA ILE A 55 -5.11 -5.34 -8.44
C ILE A 55 -5.42 -4.80 -7.04
N VAL A 56 -5.88 -3.56 -6.95
CA VAL A 56 -6.10 -2.88 -5.67
C VAL A 56 -7.44 -2.16 -5.63
N ASP A 57 -8.15 -2.31 -4.52
CA ASP A 57 -9.31 -1.51 -4.16
C ASP A 57 -8.95 -0.58 -2.99
N PHE A 58 -9.35 0.68 -3.08
CA PHE A 58 -9.13 1.69 -2.04
C PHE A 58 -10.42 2.01 -1.31
N PHE A 59 -10.31 2.16 0.01
CA PHE A 59 -11.42 2.37 0.92
C PHE A 59 -11.26 3.71 1.62
N LYS A 60 -12.38 4.43 1.68
CA LYS A 60 -12.47 5.70 2.40
C LYS A 60 -12.95 5.49 3.83
N ASP A 61 -12.53 6.38 4.72
CA ASP A 61 -13.10 6.52 6.05
C ASP A 61 -14.41 7.37 6.03
N GLU A 62 -15.01 7.55 7.22
CA GLU A 62 -16.20 8.39 7.43
C GLU A 62 -15.96 9.88 7.12
N GLN A 63 -14.70 10.29 6.90
CA GLN A 63 -14.29 11.64 6.54
C GLN A 63 -13.90 11.74 5.04
N ASP A 64 -14.26 10.74 4.24
CA ASP A 64 -14.02 10.67 2.80
C ASP A 64 -12.54 10.58 2.37
N TYR A 65 -11.61 10.35 3.31
CA TYR A 65 -10.19 10.15 3.01
C TYR A 65 -9.91 8.70 2.69
N ASN A 66 -9.09 8.44 1.66
CA ASN A 66 -8.58 7.08 1.44
C ASN A 66 -7.64 6.71 2.59
N ARG A 67 -7.94 5.61 3.29
CA ARG A 67 -7.18 5.14 4.47
C ARG A 67 -6.72 3.71 4.37
N ALA A 68 -7.43 2.87 3.64
CA ALA A 68 -7.08 1.47 3.54
C ALA A 68 -7.14 1.00 2.10
N PHE A 69 -6.33 0.00 1.79
CA PHE A 69 -6.42 -0.71 0.52
C PHE A 69 -6.51 -2.21 0.75
N ILE A 70 -7.11 -2.91 -0.20
CA ILE A 70 -7.00 -4.36 -0.34
C ILE A 70 -6.38 -4.65 -1.70
N ALA A 71 -5.23 -5.30 -1.70
CA ALA A 71 -4.51 -5.71 -2.88
C ALA A 71 -4.55 -7.23 -3.04
N LYS A 72 -4.77 -7.71 -4.27
CA LYS A 72 -4.76 -9.13 -4.62
C LYS A 72 -3.78 -9.36 -5.77
N PHE A 73 -2.92 -10.35 -5.62
CA PHE A 73 -2.00 -10.74 -6.70
C PHE A 73 -2.79 -11.19 -7.93
N THR A 74 -2.36 -10.75 -9.11
CA THR A 74 -2.96 -11.11 -10.40
C THR A 74 -1.89 -11.54 -11.40
N ASN A 75 -2.19 -12.53 -12.23
CA ASN A 75 -1.34 -12.88 -13.37
C ASN A 75 -1.55 -11.93 -14.57
N MET A 76 -2.46 -10.96 -14.46
CA MET A 76 -2.68 -9.95 -15.49
C MET A 76 -1.59 -8.89 -15.42
N ARG A 77 -0.99 -8.57 -16.58
CA ARG A 77 -0.13 -7.38 -16.71
C ARG A 77 -1.03 -6.17 -16.87
N TYR A 78 -0.84 -5.18 -16.00
CA TYR A 78 -1.56 -3.92 -16.10
C TYR A 78 -0.85 -3.03 -17.14
N ASP A 79 -1.30 -3.10 -18.39
CA ASP A 79 -0.86 -2.18 -19.44
C ASP A 79 -1.67 -0.88 -19.28
N LYS A 80 -1.08 0.12 -18.62
CA LYS A 80 -1.68 1.46 -18.52
C LYS A 80 -1.71 2.07 -19.93
N LYS A 81 -2.90 2.15 -20.54
CA LYS A 81 -3.13 2.93 -21.78
C LYS A 81 -2.89 4.42 -21.53
#